data_AF-A0A945I4P1-F1
#
_entry.id   AF-A0A945I4P1-F1
#
_cell.length_a   1.000
_cell.length_b   1.000
_cell.length_c   1.000
_cell.angle_alpha   90.00
_cell.angle_beta   90.00
_cell.angle_gamma   90.00
#
_symmetry.space_group_name_H-M   'P 1'
#
loop_
_entity.id
_entity.type
_entity.pdbx_description
1 polymer ?
#
loop_
_entity_poly.entity_id
_entity_poly.type
_entity_poly.pdbx_seq_one_letter_code
_entity_poly.pdbx_strand_id
1 'polypeptide(L)'
;MGKFKINRFWSVVATILVIYGIVKWAIPAISRNITSLPFPLTVPGTLVFIYMTLTCVALFALVTFSDEFLEEFFGPIRKMLRGEYTKALRLVILIGVPLILGWQVYDITVPKVQLPSSLRIQHPSSNFPKKFEAMKNPFNEPSKDRVTAFMKQVKADEITFIPQVQKDIDTWKEEADPDHTLQFLPGEAVKKLLAEVKAEKITEATAKDALHQVDLFEGRALYAMNCRPCHGDSVAGDGPMADGFKLRPINFTDNGTIET
;
A
#
# COMPACT_ATOMS: atom_id res chain seq x y z
N MET A 1 -10.43 -44.13 -22.38
CA MET A 1 -10.33 -43.13 -21.30
C MET A 1 -11.24 -41.96 -21.63
N GLY A 2 -12.42 -41.87 -20.98
CA GLY A 2 -13.34 -40.75 -21.18
C GLY A 2 -12.72 -39.46 -20.66
N LYS A 3 -12.61 -38.43 -21.51
CA LYS A 3 -12.09 -37.12 -21.09
C LYS A 3 -13.07 -36.53 -20.07
N PHE A 4 -12.61 -36.31 -18.84
CA PHE A 4 -13.32 -35.46 -17.87
C PHE A 4 -13.51 -34.08 -18.51
N LYS A 5 -14.71 -33.78 -19.01
CA LYS A 5 -15.06 -32.45 -19.51
C LYS A 5 -15.44 -31.58 -18.31
N ILE A 6 -14.49 -30.78 -17.84
CA ILE A 6 -14.75 -29.71 -16.86
C ILE A 6 -15.54 -28.62 -17.58
N ASN A 7 -16.67 -28.19 -17.00
CA ASN A 7 -17.43 -27.06 -17.53
C ASN A 7 -16.60 -25.77 -17.46
N ARG A 8 -16.73 -24.87 -18.45
CA ARG A 8 -16.03 -23.60 -18.57
C ARG A 8 -16.05 -22.76 -17.30
N PHE A 9 -17.16 -22.73 -16.57
CA PHE A 9 -17.22 -22.10 -15.26
C PHE A 9 -16.09 -22.57 -14.33
N TRP A 10 -15.95 -23.89 -14.17
CA TRP A 10 -14.92 -24.50 -13.33
C TRP A 10 -13.52 -24.38 -13.93
N SER A 11 -13.40 -24.35 -15.26
CA SER A 11 -12.14 -24.05 -15.93
C SER A 11 -11.66 -22.63 -15.60
N VAL A 12 -12.53 -21.63 -15.67
CA VAL A 12 -12.21 -20.22 -15.31
C VAL A 12 -11.77 -20.13 -13.85
N VAL A 13 -12.54 -20.71 -12.92
CA VAL A 13 -12.19 -20.72 -11.50
C VAL A 13 -10.85 -21.41 -11.26
N ALA A 14 -10.61 -22.57 -11.87
CA ALA A 14 -9.34 -23.28 -11.76
C ALA A 14 -8.17 -22.47 -12.33
N THR A 15 -8.34 -21.83 -13.49
CA THR A 15 -7.30 -20.99 -14.09
C THR A 15 -6.92 -19.82 -13.20
N ILE A 16 -7.90 -19.12 -12.60
CA ILE A 16 -7.65 -18.04 -11.63
C ILE A 16 -6.86 -18.56 -10.43
N LEU A 17 -7.28 -19.68 -9.83
CA LEU A 17 -6.62 -20.26 -8.66
C LEU A 17 -5.20 -20.73 -8.98
N VAL A 18 -4.98 -21.34 -10.14
CA VAL A 18 -3.66 -21.79 -10.60
C VAL A 18 -2.73 -20.60 -10.83
N ILE A 19 -3.18 -19.57 -11.54
CA ILE A 19 -2.36 -18.37 -11.80
C ILE A 19 -2.04 -17.67 -10.48
N TYR A 20 -3.03 -17.48 -9.60
CA TYR A 20 -2.80 -16.92 -8.28
C TYR A 20 -1.75 -17.72 -7.51
N GLY A 21 -1.86 -19.06 -7.53
CA GLY A 21 -0.92 -19.93 -6.84
C GLY A 21 0.48 -19.92 -7.43
N ILE A 22 0.59 -19.81 -8.76
CA ILE A 22 1.89 -19.64 -9.44
C ILE A 22 2.55 -18.35 -8.98
N VAL A 23 1.82 -17.23 -9.05
CA VAL A 23 2.38 -15.91 -8.71
C VAL A 23 2.73 -15.84 -7.22
N LYS A 24 1.86 -16.35 -6.35
CA LYS A 24 2.02 -16.22 -4.90
C LYS A 24 3.02 -17.22 -4.30
N TRP A 25 3.12 -18.43 -4.84
CA TRP A 25 3.92 -19.50 -4.24
C TRP A 25 4.98 -20.08 -5.16
N ALA A 26 4.65 -20.36 -6.43
CA ALA A 26 5.61 -20.99 -7.34
C ALA A 26 6.77 -20.05 -7.72
N ILE A 27 6.49 -18.80 -8.08
CA ILE A 27 7.52 -17.81 -8.45
C ILE A 27 8.49 -17.58 -7.27
N PRO A 28 8.01 -17.31 -6.04
CA PRO A 28 8.93 -17.17 -4.90
C PRO A 28 9.73 -18.44 -4.61
N ALA A 29 9.13 -19.63 -4.74
CA ALA A 29 9.84 -20.89 -4.54
C ALA A 29 10.94 -21.12 -5.59
N ILE A 30 10.67 -20.80 -6.86
CA ILE A 30 11.63 -20.92 -7.95
C ILE A 30 12.74 -19.87 -7.82
N SER A 31 12.41 -18.63 -7.42
CA SER A 31 13.39 -17.57 -7.28
C SER A 31 14.50 -17.96 -6.30
N ARG A 32 14.15 -18.65 -5.20
CA ARG A 32 15.11 -19.15 -4.21
C ARG A 32 16.18 -20.05 -4.83
N ASN A 33 15.79 -20.92 -5.76
CA ASN A 33 16.70 -21.84 -6.43
C ASN A 33 17.60 -21.13 -7.45
N ILE A 34 17.10 -20.07 -8.09
CA ILE A 34 17.80 -19.34 -9.15
C ILE A 34 18.78 -18.32 -8.55
N THR A 35 18.37 -17.56 -7.52
CA THR A 35 19.18 -16.45 -6.99
C THR A 35 20.16 -16.89 -5.91
N SER A 36 20.14 -18.14 -5.48
CA SER A 36 20.91 -18.67 -4.33
C SER A 36 20.70 -17.92 -3.01
N LEU A 37 19.67 -17.05 -2.94
CA LEU A 37 19.32 -16.34 -1.73
C LEU A 37 18.70 -17.32 -0.71
N PRO A 38 19.02 -17.17 0.59
CA PRO A 38 18.44 -18.04 1.63
C PRO A 38 16.93 -17.84 1.80
N PHE A 39 16.36 -16.77 1.25
CA PHE A 39 14.95 -16.39 1.30
C PHE A 39 14.35 -16.25 -0.12
N PRO A 40 13.06 -16.59 -0.30
CA PRO A 40 12.37 -16.40 -1.57
C PRO A 40 12.14 -14.91 -1.85
N LEU A 41 12.21 -14.51 -3.11
CA LEU A 41 11.84 -13.16 -3.54
C LEU A 41 10.32 -13.13 -3.64
N THR A 42 9.68 -12.48 -2.67
CA THR A 42 8.24 -12.34 -2.63
C THR A 42 7.76 -11.44 -3.76
N VAL A 43 6.62 -11.78 -4.36
CA VAL A 43 6.01 -10.95 -5.39
C VAL A 43 5.25 -9.81 -4.69
N PRO A 44 5.59 -8.52 -4.95
CA PRO A 44 4.87 -7.38 -4.39
C PRO A 44 3.36 -7.47 -4.64
N GLY A 45 2.55 -7.04 -3.68
CA GLY A 45 1.08 -7.07 -3.77
C GLY A 45 0.54 -6.38 -5.02
N THR A 46 1.17 -5.28 -5.45
CA THR A 46 0.83 -4.57 -6.69
C THR A 46 0.99 -5.44 -7.93
N LEU A 47 2.05 -6.26 -8.02
CA LEU A 47 2.24 -7.16 -9.15
C LEU A 47 1.18 -8.26 -9.14
N VAL A 48 0.89 -8.85 -7.97
CA VAL A 48 -0.21 -9.83 -7.83
C VAL A 48 -1.52 -9.22 -8.33
N PHE A 49 -1.85 -8.00 -7.89
CA PHE A 49 -3.05 -7.29 -8.31
C PHE A 49 -3.12 -7.09 -9.84
N ILE A 50 -2.03 -6.63 -10.47
CA ILE A 50 -1.97 -6.39 -11.92
C ILE A 50 -2.17 -7.70 -12.68
N TYR A 51 -1.41 -8.76 -12.37
CA TYR A 51 -1.51 -10.04 -13.07
C TYR A 51 -2.88 -10.69 -12.91
N MET A 52 -3.48 -10.60 -11.72
CA MET A 52 -4.83 -11.13 -11.50
C MET A 52 -5.88 -10.32 -12.26
N THR A 53 -5.73 -9.00 -12.32
CA THR A 53 -6.65 -8.14 -13.10
C THR A 53 -6.58 -8.47 -14.60
N LEU A 54 -5.38 -8.57 -15.17
CA LEU A 54 -5.19 -8.95 -16.57
C LEU A 54 -5.72 -10.36 -16.86
N THR A 55 -5.53 -11.29 -15.93
CA THR A 55 -6.09 -12.64 -16.03
C THR A 55 -7.61 -12.61 -16.08
N CYS A 56 -8.26 -11.84 -15.20
CA CYS A 56 -9.70 -11.67 -15.21
C CYS A 56 -10.20 -11.06 -16.52
N VAL A 57 -9.53 -10.03 -17.06
CA VAL A 57 -9.87 -9.42 -18.35
C VAL A 57 -9.75 -10.43 -19.49
N ALA A 58 -8.66 -11.21 -19.54
CA ALA A 58 -8.46 -12.24 -20.56
C ALA A 58 -9.52 -13.35 -20.49
N LEU A 59 -9.85 -13.82 -19.29
CA LEU A 59 -10.89 -14.84 -19.09
C LEU A 59 -12.29 -14.29 -19.39
N PHE A 60 -12.55 -13.02 -19.10
CA PHE A 60 -13.79 -12.36 -19.48
C PHE A 60 -13.95 -12.31 -21.01
N ALA A 61 -12.90 -11.90 -21.73
CA ALA A 61 -12.90 -11.91 -23.19
C ALA A 61 -13.08 -13.34 -23.75
N LEU A 62 -12.45 -14.34 -23.13
CA LEU A 62 -12.64 -15.75 -23.49
C LEU A 62 -14.09 -16.20 -23.31
N VAL A 63 -14.71 -15.93 -22.17
CA VAL A 63 -16.10 -16.35 -21.87
C VAL A 63 -17.12 -15.65 -22.75
N THR A 64 -16.86 -14.39 -23.13
CA THR A 64 -17.76 -13.58 -23.95
C THR A 64 -17.53 -13.75 -25.46
N PHE A 65 -16.54 -14.55 -25.86
CA PHE A 65 -16.19 -14.76 -27.26
C PHE A 65 -17.30 -15.44 -28.08
N SER A 66 -18.10 -16.31 -27.47
CA SER A 66 -19.22 -16.99 -28.14
C SER A 66 -20.39 -17.23 -27.20
N ASP A 67 -21.60 -17.30 -27.77
CA ASP A 67 -22.82 -17.61 -27.02
C ASP A 67 -22.74 -18.99 -26.36
N GLU A 68 -22.10 -19.96 -27.02
CA GLU A 68 -21.85 -21.29 -26.45
C GLU A 68 -21.02 -21.20 -25.15
N PHE A 69 -19.95 -20.40 -25.14
CA PHE A 69 -19.10 -20.25 -23.96
C PHE A 69 -19.79 -19.50 -22.83
N LEU A 70 -20.59 -18.49 -23.17
CA LEU A 70 -21.39 -17.73 -22.22
C LEU A 70 -22.44 -18.64 -21.57
N GLU A 71 -23.14 -19.45 -22.35
CA GLU A 71 -24.13 -20.42 -21.87
C GLU A 71 -23.49 -21.49 -20.98
N GLU A 72 -22.35 -22.06 -21.38
CA GLU A 72 -21.60 -23.02 -20.56
C GLU A 72 -21.15 -22.40 -19.22
N PHE A 73 -20.66 -21.16 -19.24
CA PHE A 73 -20.21 -20.43 -18.06
C PHE A 73 -21.35 -20.15 -17.08
N PHE A 74 -22.49 -19.64 -17.54
CA PHE A 74 -23.64 -19.38 -16.66
C PHE A 74 -24.43 -20.64 -16.30
N GLY A 75 -24.20 -21.76 -16.97
CA GLY A 75 -24.89 -23.03 -16.77
C GLY A 75 -25.03 -23.41 -15.28
N PRO A 76 -23.93 -23.53 -14.50
CA PRO A 76 -24.00 -23.89 -13.09
C PRO A 76 -24.81 -22.89 -12.25
N ILE A 77 -24.70 -21.59 -12.53
CA ILE A 77 -25.44 -20.55 -11.80
C ILE A 77 -26.93 -20.68 -12.09
N ARG A 78 -27.32 -20.82 -13.35
CA ARG A 78 -28.73 -21.00 -13.74
C ARG A 78 -29.31 -22.28 -13.16
N LYS A 79 -28.56 -23.39 -13.17
CA LYS A 79 -28.95 -24.65 -12.52
C LYS A 79 -29.18 -24.49 -11.02
N MET A 80 -28.35 -23.69 -10.35
CA MET A 80 -28.52 -23.34 -8.93
C MET A 80 -29.82 -22.58 -8.67
N LEU A 81 -30.08 -21.55 -9.46
CA LEU A 81 -31.27 -20.70 -9.32
C LEU A 81 -32.56 -21.44 -9.68
N ARG A 82 -32.52 -22.32 -10.68
CA ARG A 82 -33.65 -23.17 -11.08
C ARG A 82 -33.91 -24.33 -10.12
N GLY A 83 -32.99 -24.60 -9.17
CA GLY A 83 -33.14 -25.68 -8.21
C GLY A 83 -32.86 -27.07 -8.79
N GLU A 84 -32.05 -27.16 -9.84
CA GLU A 84 -31.62 -28.44 -10.44
C GLU A 84 -30.57 -29.17 -9.58
N TYR A 85 -29.94 -28.47 -8.62
CA TYR A 85 -29.08 -29.08 -7.61
C TYR A 85 -29.86 -29.50 -6.36
N THR A 86 -29.24 -30.34 -5.52
CA THR A 86 -29.87 -30.81 -4.28
C THR A 86 -30.22 -29.64 -3.36
N LYS A 87 -31.35 -29.76 -2.64
CA LYS A 87 -31.82 -28.76 -1.66
C LYS A 87 -30.73 -28.40 -0.64
N ALA A 88 -29.99 -29.41 -0.19
CA ALA A 88 -28.89 -29.25 0.76
C ALA A 88 -27.76 -28.39 0.19
N LEU A 89 -27.27 -28.69 -1.02
CA LEU A 89 -26.21 -27.92 -1.66
C LEU A 89 -26.62 -26.46 -1.89
N ARG A 90 -27.85 -26.25 -2.35
CA ARG A 90 -28.39 -24.90 -2.59
C ARG A 90 -28.50 -24.10 -1.29
N LEU A 91 -28.97 -24.72 -0.21
CA LEU A 91 -29.05 -24.07 1.11
C LEU A 91 -27.67 -23.67 1.62
N VAL A 92 -26.69 -24.57 1.53
CA VAL A 92 -25.30 -24.30 1.92
C VAL A 92 -24.73 -23.10 1.16
N ILE A 93 -24.97 -23.02 -0.16
CA ILE A 93 -24.42 -21.93 -0.97
C ILE A 93 -25.15 -20.60 -0.70
N LEU A 94 -26.48 -20.62 -0.64
CA LEU A 94 -27.29 -19.40 -0.41
C LEU A 94 -27.09 -18.80 0.98
N ILE A 95 -26.74 -19.61 1.99
CA ILE A 95 -26.42 -19.14 3.34
C ILE A 95 -24.91 -18.88 3.48
N GLY A 96 -24.08 -19.81 3.02
CA GLY A 96 -22.63 -19.76 3.20
C GLY A 96 -21.97 -18.61 2.46
N VAL A 97 -22.37 -18.33 1.21
CA VAL A 97 -21.76 -17.24 0.43
C VAL A 97 -22.00 -15.87 1.08
N PRO A 98 -23.23 -15.46 1.45
CA PRO A 98 -23.44 -14.21 2.17
C PRO A 98 -22.75 -14.15 3.53
N LEU A 99 -22.71 -15.25 4.29
CA LEU A 99 -22.03 -15.27 5.59
C LEU A 99 -20.51 -15.10 5.45
N ILE A 100 -19.88 -15.77 4.48
CA ILE A 100 -18.44 -15.64 4.23
C ILE A 100 -18.12 -14.21 3.78
N LEU A 101 -18.88 -13.66 2.83
CA LEU A 101 -18.68 -12.29 2.36
C LEU A 101 -18.90 -11.27 3.48
N GLY A 102 -19.97 -11.43 4.26
CA GLY A 102 -20.26 -10.58 5.42
C GLY A 102 -19.16 -10.66 6.48
N TRP A 103 -18.65 -11.85 6.77
CA TRP A 103 -17.53 -12.05 7.69
C TRP A 103 -16.23 -11.41 7.18
N GLN A 104 -15.91 -11.54 5.89
CA GLN A 104 -14.75 -10.89 5.29
C GLN A 104 -14.85 -9.36 5.39
N VAL A 105 -16.00 -8.78 5.04
CA VAL A 105 -16.22 -7.34 5.15
C VAL A 105 -16.12 -6.89 6.60
N TYR A 106 -16.73 -7.62 7.54
CA TYR A 106 -16.63 -7.33 8.97
C TYR A 106 -15.19 -7.39 9.46
N ASP A 107 -14.42 -8.42 9.13
CA ASP A 107 -13.03 -8.57 9.58
C ASP A 107 -12.10 -7.46 9.04
N ILE A 108 -12.38 -6.96 7.83
CA ILE A 108 -11.65 -5.84 7.20
C ILE A 108 -12.05 -4.49 7.82
N THR A 109 -13.31 -4.32 8.22
CA THR A 109 -13.86 -3.00 8.61
C THR A 109 -13.98 -2.78 10.11
N VAL A 110 -14.08 -3.85 10.92
CA VAL A 110 -14.25 -3.72 12.36
C VAL A 110 -12.97 -3.19 13.00
N PRO A 111 -13.03 -2.12 13.80
CA PRO A 111 -11.89 -1.69 14.60
C PRO A 111 -11.51 -2.80 15.59
N LYS A 112 -10.28 -3.32 15.48
CA LYS A 112 -9.78 -4.37 16.37
C LYS A 112 -9.13 -3.72 17.60
N VAL A 113 -9.83 -3.74 18.74
CA VAL A 113 -9.23 -3.37 20.04
C VAL A 113 -8.56 -4.60 20.61
N GLN A 114 -7.31 -4.83 20.23
CA GLN A 114 -6.51 -5.93 20.77
C GLN A 114 -5.79 -5.44 22.02
N LEU A 115 -6.11 -6.04 23.18
CA LEU A 115 -5.23 -5.96 24.35
C LEU A 115 -3.94 -6.71 23.99
N PRO A 116 -2.75 -6.16 24.20
CA PRO A 116 -1.51 -6.77 23.76
C PRO A 116 -1.36 -8.16 24.42
N SER A 117 -1.50 -9.23 23.63
CA SER A 117 -1.47 -10.62 24.12
C SER A 117 -0.07 -11.13 24.45
N SER A 118 0.96 -10.31 24.22
CA SER A 118 2.32 -10.56 24.68
C SER A 118 2.94 -9.26 25.15
N LEU A 119 3.73 -9.32 26.23
CA LEU A 119 4.70 -8.28 26.56
C LEU A 119 5.50 -7.96 25.30
N ARG A 120 5.51 -6.70 24.91
CA ARG A 120 6.23 -6.20 23.76
C ARG A 120 7.73 -6.18 24.08
N ILE A 121 8.40 -7.33 23.99
CA ILE A 121 9.86 -7.42 24.15
C ILE A 121 10.49 -6.88 22.87
N GLN A 122 10.67 -5.56 22.80
CA GLN A 122 11.55 -4.96 21.80
C GLN A 122 12.98 -5.29 22.20
N HIS A 123 13.74 -6.00 21.36
CA HIS A 123 15.18 -6.08 21.56
C HIS A 123 15.88 -4.98 20.75
N PRO A 124 16.77 -4.19 21.35
CA PRO A 124 16.91 -3.95 22.79
C PRO A 124 16.12 -2.70 23.20
N SER A 125 15.08 -2.83 24.04
CA SER A 125 14.48 -1.68 24.76
C SER A 125 15.32 -1.25 25.96
N SER A 126 16.12 -2.15 26.54
CA SER A 126 16.79 -1.92 27.83
C SER A 126 18.00 -0.99 27.79
N ASN A 127 18.43 -0.52 26.61
CA ASN A 127 19.63 0.30 26.46
C ASN A 127 19.39 1.60 25.68
N PHE A 128 18.12 2.00 25.46
CA PHE A 128 17.83 3.32 24.91
C PHE A 128 18.08 4.39 25.98
N PRO A 129 18.97 5.35 25.73
CA PRO A 129 19.18 6.46 26.65
C PRO A 129 17.85 7.18 26.95
N LYS A 130 17.48 7.35 28.23
CA LYS A 130 16.30 8.12 28.67
C LYS A 130 16.17 9.49 28.01
N LYS A 131 17.30 10.10 27.61
CA LYS A 131 17.33 11.36 26.86
C LYS A 131 16.51 11.33 25.56
N PHE A 132 16.27 10.15 24.98
CA PHE A 132 15.51 9.99 23.76
C PHE A 132 14.00 9.84 23.97
N GLU A 133 13.53 9.45 25.17
CA GLU A 133 12.11 9.32 25.49
C GLU A 133 11.37 10.66 25.44
N ALA A 134 12.05 11.73 25.85
CA ALA A 134 11.49 13.09 25.87
C ALA A 134 11.71 13.85 24.54
N MET A 135 12.40 13.26 23.56
CA MET A 135 12.60 13.94 22.28
C MET A 135 11.29 14.04 21.51
N LYS A 136 11.02 15.24 21.01
CA LYS A 136 9.93 15.48 20.07
C LYS A 136 10.48 15.60 18.67
N ASN A 137 9.68 15.22 17.68
CA ASN A 137 10.02 15.45 16.29
C ASN A 137 10.11 16.97 16.02
N PRO A 138 11.30 17.52 15.69
CA PRO A 138 11.47 18.97 15.47
C PRO A 138 10.75 19.47 14.21
N PHE A 139 10.33 18.58 13.31
CA PHE A 139 9.56 18.91 12.10
C PHE A 139 8.05 19.06 12.38
N ASN A 140 7.56 18.59 13.54
CA ASN A 140 6.15 18.77 13.91
C ASN A 140 5.88 20.20 14.40
N GLU A 141 6.86 20.81 15.07
CA GLU A 141 6.83 22.21 15.51
C GLU A 141 8.14 22.89 15.12
N PRO A 142 8.27 23.37 13.87
CA PRO A 142 9.49 24.02 13.40
C PRO A 142 9.78 25.31 14.19
N SER A 143 11.06 25.59 14.43
CA SER A 143 11.49 26.82 15.08
C SER A 143 11.21 28.06 14.22
N LYS A 144 11.06 29.22 14.85
CA LYS A 144 10.83 30.50 14.15
C LYS A 144 11.93 30.82 13.14
N ASP A 145 13.18 30.50 13.47
CA ASP A 145 14.32 30.73 12.57
C ASP A 145 14.21 29.88 11.31
N ARG A 146 13.75 28.63 11.45
CA ARG A 146 13.53 27.73 10.31
C ARG A 146 12.39 28.23 9.42
N VAL A 147 11.29 28.68 10.01
CA VAL A 147 10.17 29.27 9.25
C VAL A 147 10.63 30.55 8.53
N THR A 148 11.44 31.38 9.18
CA THR A 148 11.98 32.61 8.59
C THR A 148 12.93 32.31 7.42
N ALA A 149 13.81 31.32 7.58
CA ALA A 149 14.68 30.85 6.51
C ALA A 149 13.87 30.32 5.32
N PHE A 150 12.84 29.51 5.58
CA PHE A 150 11.94 29.01 4.54
C PHE A 150 11.21 30.14 3.81
N MET A 151 10.69 31.15 4.52
CA MET A 151 10.09 32.33 3.89
C MET A 151 11.06 33.06 2.96
N LYS A 152 12.35 33.15 3.32
CA LYS A 152 13.37 33.75 2.45
C LYS A 152 13.59 32.92 1.19
N GLN A 153 13.69 31.60 1.33
CA GLN A 153 13.84 30.67 0.20
C GLN A 153 12.66 30.75 -0.76
N VAL A 154 11.43 30.74 -0.24
CA VAL A 154 10.21 30.86 -1.02
C VAL A 154 10.16 32.18 -1.78
N LYS A 155 10.52 33.30 -1.16
CA LYS A 155 10.57 34.60 -1.85
C LYS A 155 11.58 34.64 -3.00
N ALA A 156 12.68 33.91 -2.88
CA ALA A 156 13.72 33.84 -3.89
C ALA A 156 13.49 32.74 -4.94
N ASP A 157 12.47 31.88 -4.76
CA ASP A 157 12.30 30.61 -5.47
C ASP A 157 13.55 29.67 -5.38
N GLU A 158 14.30 29.79 -4.30
CA GLU A 158 15.52 29.01 -4.02
C GLU A 158 15.28 28.01 -2.87
N ILE A 159 14.30 27.11 -3.04
CA ILE A 159 13.94 26.12 -2.03
C ILE A 159 14.99 25.01 -2.03
N THR A 160 15.55 24.72 -0.85
CA THR A 160 16.49 23.60 -0.67
C THR A 160 15.73 22.37 -0.20
N PHE A 161 15.85 21.26 -0.95
CA PHE A 161 15.31 19.97 -0.56
C PHE A 161 16.40 19.00 -0.11
N ILE A 162 16.01 17.87 0.47
CA ILE A 162 16.95 16.79 0.79
C ILE A 162 17.65 16.27 -0.48
N PRO A 163 18.93 15.85 -0.38
CA PRO A 163 19.72 15.43 -1.56
C PRO A 163 19.08 14.30 -2.37
N GLN A 164 18.29 13.44 -1.72
CA GLN A 164 17.68 12.27 -2.35
C GLN A 164 16.57 12.63 -3.36
N VAL A 165 15.96 13.82 -3.25
CA VAL A 165 14.87 14.25 -4.15
C VAL A 165 15.26 15.45 -5.01
N GLN A 166 16.39 16.11 -4.72
CA GLN A 166 16.79 17.34 -5.39
C GLN A 166 16.86 17.17 -6.92
N LYS A 167 17.50 16.09 -7.40
CA LYS A 167 17.62 15.80 -8.83
C LYS A 167 16.27 15.65 -9.53
N ASP A 168 15.31 14.98 -8.87
CA ASP A 168 13.98 14.75 -9.43
C ASP A 168 13.20 16.07 -9.51
N ILE A 169 13.38 16.95 -8.53
CA ILE A 169 12.78 18.28 -8.50
C ILE A 169 13.39 19.16 -9.59
N ASP A 170 14.71 19.14 -9.75
CA ASP A 170 15.40 19.90 -10.80
C ASP A 170 14.91 19.47 -12.19
N THR A 171 14.81 18.15 -12.42
CA THR A 171 14.25 17.58 -13.66
C THR A 171 12.80 18.04 -13.87
N TRP A 172 11.97 17.99 -12.84
CA TRP A 172 10.58 18.46 -12.92
C TRP A 172 10.50 19.97 -13.21
N LYS A 173 11.37 20.79 -12.62
CA LYS A 173 11.43 22.25 -12.90
C LYS A 173 11.75 22.50 -14.37
N GLU A 174 12.70 21.76 -14.94
CA GLU A 174 13.08 21.89 -16.36
C GLU A 174 11.95 21.46 -17.30
N GLU A 175 11.23 20.38 -16.98
CA GLU A 175 10.16 19.84 -17.83
C GLU A 175 8.85 20.63 -17.72
N ALA A 176 8.49 21.07 -16.52
CA ALA A 176 7.19 21.68 -16.24
C ALA A 176 7.18 23.21 -16.37
N ASP A 177 8.36 23.86 -16.36
CA ASP A 177 8.53 25.32 -16.36
C ASP A 177 7.51 26.04 -15.43
N PRO A 178 7.49 25.70 -14.13
CA PRO A 178 6.48 26.19 -13.20
C PRO A 178 6.71 27.66 -12.85
N ASP A 179 5.62 28.38 -12.52
CA ASP A 179 5.69 29.74 -11.97
C ASP A 179 6.53 29.81 -10.68
N HIS A 180 6.58 28.71 -9.93
CA HIS A 180 7.29 28.59 -8.65
C HIS A 180 7.58 27.13 -8.32
N THR A 181 8.75 26.84 -7.72
CA THR A 181 9.23 25.50 -7.40
C THR A 181 8.22 24.67 -6.59
N LEU A 182 7.58 25.26 -5.58
CA LEU A 182 6.61 24.54 -4.74
C LEU A 182 5.30 24.12 -5.45
N GLN A 183 5.08 24.47 -6.72
CA GLN A 183 3.83 24.19 -7.42
C GLN A 183 3.53 22.69 -7.60
N PHE A 184 4.54 21.81 -7.54
CA PHE A 184 4.32 20.35 -7.59
C PHE A 184 3.61 19.81 -6.34
N LEU A 185 3.62 20.54 -5.21
CA LEU A 185 2.92 20.13 -3.98
C LEU A 185 1.45 20.59 -4.05
N PRO A 186 0.47 19.68 -4.19
CA PRO A 186 -0.92 20.05 -4.49
C PRO A 186 -1.71 20.50 -3.25
N GLY A 187 -1.09 20.56 -2.08
CA GLY A 187 -1.76 20.80 -0.81
C GLY A 187 -2.24 22.24 -0.62
N GLU A 188 -3.28 22.42 0.18
CA GLU A 188 -3.96 23.70 0.37
C GLU A 188 -3.03 24.77 0.97
N ALA A 189 -2.24 24.41 1.98
CA ALA A 189 -1.30 25.34 2.61
C ALA A 189 -0.26 25.88 1.62
N VAL A 190 0.28 25.03 0.74
CA VAL A 190 1.21 25.47 -0.31
C VAL A 190 0.52 26.39 -1.31
N LYS A 191 -0.70 26.06 -1.77
CA LYS A 191 -1.48 26.93 -2.67
C LYS A 191 -1.73 28.31 -2.06
N LYS A 192 -2.10 28.35 -0.79
CA LYS A 192 -2.30 29.59 -0.04
C LYS A 192 -1.00 30.39 0.07
N LEU A 193 0.11 29.73 0.37
CA LEU A 193 1.43 30.36 0.41
C LEU A 193 1.79 30.97 -0.95
N LEU A 194 1.61 30.24 -2.05
CA LEU A 194 1.91 30.73 -3.40
C LEU A 194 1.05 31.95 -3.77
N ALA A 195 -0.22 32.01 -3.33
CA ALA A 195 -1.04 33.19 -3.49
C ALA A 195 -0.52 34.39 -2.66
N GLU A 196 -0.07 34.14 -1.43
CA GLU A 196 0.56 35.17 -0.58
C GLU A 196 1.90 35.65 -1.15
N VAL A 197 2.68 34.78 -1.80
CA VAL A 197 3.90 35.13 -2.52
C VAL A 197 3.58 36.10 -3.67
N LYS A 198 2.57 35.77 -4.50
CA LYS A 198 2.11 36.66 -5.59
C LYS A 198 1.58 38.01 -5.08
N ALA A 199 1.05 38.05 -3.86
CA ALA A 199 0.56 39.26 -3.21
C ALA A 199 1.61 39.98 -2.34
N GLU A 200 2.86 39.49 -2.29
CA GLU A 200 3.97 39.97 -1.45
C GLU A 200 3.64 40.03 0.06
N LYS A 201 2.68 39.22 0.52
CA LYS A 201 2.14 39.24 1.90
C LYS A 201 2.23 37.87 2.57
N ILE A 202 3.43 37.30 2.59
CA ILE A 202 3.69 36.02 3.25
C ILE A 202 3.53 36.15 4.76
N THR A 203 2.68 35.32 5.35
CA THR A 203 2.48 35.24 6.80
C THR A 203 3.25 34.06 7.40
N GLU A 204 3.73 34.21 8.64
CA GLU A 204 4.47 33.15 9.35
C GLU A 204 3.62 31.87 9.50
N ALA A 205 2.31 32.04 9.75
CA ALA A 205 1.38 30.92 9.90
C ALA A 205 1.26 30.10 8.59
N THR A 206 0.97 30.77 7.47
CA THR A 206 0.85 30.07 6.17
C THR A 206 2.19 29.46 5.74
N ALA A 207 3.32 30.14 6.00
CA ALA A 207 4.64 29.61 5.73
C ALA A 207 4.96 28.35 6.56
N LYS A 208 4.56 28.33 7.84
CA LYS A 208 4.71 27.16 8.72
C LYS A 208 3.92 25.95 8.20
N ASP A 209 2.66 26.16 7.82
CA ASP A 209 1.81 25.07 7.33
C ASP A 209 2.31 24.51 5.98
N ALA A 210 2.78 25.39 5.10
CA ALA A 210 3.40 24.97 3.83
C ALA A 210 4.75 24.25 4.06
N LEU A 211 5.57 24.72 5.00
CA LEU A 211 6.80 24.04 5.39
C LEU A 211 6.53 22.63 5.89
N HIS A 212 5.45 22.44 6.68
CA HIS A 212 5.06 21.11 7.12
C HIS A 212 4.71 20.17 5.94
N GLN A 213 4.11 20.70 4.86
CA GLN A 213 3.86 19.89 3.66
C GLN A 213 5.14 19.53 2.91
N VAL A 214 6.13 20.42 2.86
CA VAL A 214 7.48 20.12 2.35
C VAL A 214 8.11 19.00 3.18
N ASP A 215 8.06 19.11 4.51
CA ASP A 215 8.61 18.08 5.42
C ASP A 215 7.95 16.72 5.23
N LEU A 216 6.63 16.69 5.04
CA LEU A 216 5.90 15.46 4.77
C LEU A 216 6.27 14.84 3.42
N PHE A 217 6.52 15.66 2.40
CA PHE A 217 7.00 15.19 1.10
C PHE A 217 8.38 14.54 1.21
N GLU A 218 9.33 15.22 1.85
CA GLU A 218 10.68 14.70 2.08
C GLU A 218 10.68 13.45 2.96
N GLY A 219 9.88 13.46 4.03
CA GLY A 219 9.69 12.32 4.91
C GLY A 219 9.13 11.10 4.19
N ARG A 220 8.19 11.28 3.25
CA ARG A 220 7.67 10.18 2.41
C ARG A 220 8.75 9.61 1.49
N ALA A 221 9.57 10.46 0.88
CA ALA A 221 10.68 10.00 0.05
C ALA A 221 11.67 9.17 0.89
N LEU A 222 12.08 9.68 2.06
CA LEU A 222 12.96 8.97 2.99
C LEU A 222 12.37 7.64 3.46
N TYR A 223 11.07 7.60 3.77
CA TYR A 223 10.38 6.37 4.13
C TYR A 223 10.40 5.36 2.99
N ALA A 224 10.10 5.79 1.76
CA ALA A 224 10.07 4.92 0.59
C ALA A 224 11.44 4.29 0.30
N MET A 225 12.53 5.04 0.47
CA MET A 225 13.89 4.55 0.25
C MET A 225 14.41 3.65 1.38
N ASN A 226 14.14 4.00 2.63
CA ASN A 226 14.86 3.41 3.77
C ASN A 226 14.00 2.50 4.65
N CYS A 227 12.69 2.72 4.71
CA CYS A 227 11.80 2.07 5.68
C CYS A 227 10.85 1.08 5.02
N ARG A 228 10.24 1.47 3.89
CA ARG A 228 9.26 0.70 3.11
C ARG A 228 9.73 -0.73 2.78
N PRO A 229 10.99 -1.01 2.42
CA PRO A 229 11.39 -2.38 2.12
C PRO A 229 11.17 -3.38 3.26
N CYS A 230 11.22 -2.93 4.52
CA CYS A 230 10.95 -3.75 5.70
C CYS A 230 9.53 -3.52 6.25
N HIS A 231 9.08 -2.27 6.30
CA HIS A 231 7.81 -1.90 6.95
C HIS A 231 6.60 -1.91 6.03
N GLY A 232 6.81 -1.95 4.72
CA GLY A 232 5.76 -1.96 3.70
C GLY A 232 5.05 -0.63 3.51
N ASP A 233 4.14 -0.60 2.53
CA ASP A 233 3.29 0.56 2.22
C ASP A 233 2.17 0.75 3.24
N SER A 234 1.69 -0.36 3.82
CA SER A 234 0.69 -0.36 4.88
C SER A 234 1.26 0.06 6.23
N VAL A 235 2.57 0.29 6.30
CA VAL A 235 3.36 0.55 7.51
C VAL A 235 3.23 -0.56 8.57
N ALA A 236 2.81 -1.76 8.16
CA ALA A 236 2.46 -2.86 9.06
C ALA A 236 3.56 -3.90 9.30
N GLY A 237 4.79 -3.65 8.82
CA GLY A 237 5.86 -4.65 8.90
C GLY A 237 5.71 -5.77 7.86
N ASP A 238 5.06 -5.46 6.74
CA ASP A 238 4.74 -6.38 5.64
C ASP A 238 5.55 -6.06 4.36
N GLY A 239 6.66 -5.34 4.50
CA GLY A 239 7.56 -5.05 3.39
C GLY A 239 8.16 -6.34 2.79
N PRO A 240 8.64 -6.32 1.54
CA PRO A 240 9.18 -7.50 0.87
C PRO A 240 10.36 -8.15 1.63
N MET A 241 11.10 -7.38 2.44
CA MET A 241 12.19 -7.89 3.27
C MET A 241 11.75 -8.36 4.67
N ALA A 242 10.50 -8.13 5.07
CA ALA A 242 10.01 -8.46 6.40
C ALA A 242 10.10 -9.96 6.73
N ASP A 243 9.89 -10.82 5.73
CA ASP A 243 9.98 -12.28 5.86
C ASP A 243 11.40 -12.78 6.15
N GLY A 244 12.43 -11.96 5.89
CA GLY A 244 13.84 -12.30 6.13
C GLY A 244 14.26 -12.21 7.59
N PHE A 245 13.45 -11.62 8.46
CA PHE A 245 13.77 -11.42 9.86
C PHE A 245 13.03 -12.42 10.75
N LYS A 246 13.74 -13.06 11.67
CA LYS A 246 13.14 -13.91 12.71
C LYS A 246 12.15 -13.14 13.59
N LEU A 247 12.44 -11.86 13.82
CA LEU A 247 11.52 -10.91 14.44
C LEU A 247 11.01 -9.95 13.37
N ARG A 248 9.70 -9.93 13.17
CA ARG A 248 9.06 -9.08 12.16
C ARG A 248 9.37 -7.60 12.43
N PRO A 249 9.60 -6.79 11.38
CA PRO A 249 9.61 -5.34 11.52
C PRO A 249 8.33 -4.84 12.20
N ILE A 250 8.44 -3.78 13.01
CA ILE A 250 7.31 -3.27 13.78
C ILE A 250 6.14 -2.85 12.88
N ASN A 251 4.92 -3.17 13.33
CA ASN A 251 3.67 -2.70 12.76
C ASN A 251 3.32 -1.34 13.40
N PHE A 252 3.35 -0.26 12.61
CA PHE A 252 3.03 1.09 13.08
C PHE A 252 1.53 1.38 13.16
N THR A 253 0.69 0.49 12.64
CA THR A 253 -0.78 0.57 12.75
C THR A 253 -1.33 -0.12 13.99
N ASP A 254 -0.48 -0.87 14.70
CA ASP A 254 -0.87 -1.59 15.91
C ASP A 254 -0.86 -0.64 17.13
N ASN A 255 -2.00 -0.60 17.81
CA ASN A 255 -2.30 0.19 18.99
C ASN A 255 -1.63 -0.35 20.27
N GLY A 256 -0.91 -1.48 20.20
CA GLY A 256 -0.24 -2.08 21.35
C GLY A 256 0.72 -1.11 22.06
N THR A 257 0.81 -1.20 23.38
CA THR A 257 1.66 -0.34 24.23
C THR A 257 3.16 -0.63 24.01
N ILE A 258 3.98 0.40 23.80
CA ILE A 258 5.45 0.30 23.91
C ILE A 258 5.78 0.29 25.40
N GLU A 259 6.08 -0.88 25.97
CA GLU A 259 6.72 -0.93 27.30
C GLU A 259 8.20 -0.54 27.11
N THR A 260 8.67 0.42 27.90
CA THR A 260 10.09 0.80 28.04
C THR A 260 10.82 -0.20 28.92
#